data_AF-A2G0N9-F1
#
_entry.id   AF-A2G0N9-F1
#
_cell.length_a   1.000
_cell.length_b   1.000
_cell.length_c   1.000
_cell.angle_alpha   90.00
_cell.angle_beta   90.00
_cell.angle_gamma   90.00
#
_symmetry.space_group_name_H-M   'P 1'
#
loop_
_entity.id
_entity.type
_entity.pdbx_description
1 polymer ?
#
loop_
_entity_poly.entity_id
_entity_poly.type
_entity_poly.pdbx_seq_one_letter_code
_entity_poly.pdbx_strand_id
1 'polypeptide(L)'
;MSVQLLENILEEAKKPSGTWSYEFITETHRSIKRLRDREFSTIVIGLSDFFEKSEDNVLTKFKIAQLLSSIKIQNPSRCEEVYQMVKESLLKASSELPETQLSIPCRKLIETLYDQRETPIRQHHIRAMSKEPTCVVTRSTNPAPKATTPDSAML
;
A
#
# COMPACT_ATOMS: atom_id res chain seq x y z
N MET A 1 -1.11 -16.18 20.84
CA MET A 1 -0.95 -14.80 20.35
C MET A 1 -1.22 -14.70 18.85
N SER A 2 -0.63 -15.56 18.01
CA SER A 2 -0.88 -15.56 16.56
C SER A 2 -2.34 -15.83 16.16
N VAL A 3 -3.04 -16.73 16.87
CA VAL A 3 -4.46 -17.03 16.58
C VAL A 3 -5.35 -15.79 16.73
N GLN A 4 -5.24 -15.07 17.86
CA GLN A 4 -5.98 -13.82 18.07
C GLN A 4 -5.65 -12.76 17.02
N LEU A 5 -4.38 -12.63 16.64
CA LEU A 5 -3.98 -11.70 15.60
C LEU A 5 -4.62 -12.06 14.25
N LEU A 6 -4.62 -13.35 13.88
CA LEU A 6 -5.26 -13.83 12.68
C LEU A 6 -6.76 -13.53 12.69
N GLU A 7 -7.47 -13.88 13.77
CA GLU A 7 -8.90 -13.60 13.92
C GLU A 7 -9.21 -12.11 13.73
N ASN A 8 -8.46 -11.23 14.41
CA ASN A 8 -8.62 -9.78 14.27
C ASN A 8 -8.42 -9.31 12.81
N ILE A 9 -7.44 -9.88 12.09
CA ILE A 9 -7.22 -9.58 10.66
C ILE A 9 -8.41 -10.01 9.81
N LEU A 10 -8.96 -11.21 10.04
CA LEU A 10 -10.07 -11.73 9.27
C LEU A 10 -11.37 -10.97 9.55
N GLU A 11 -11.62 -10.59 10.81
CA GLU A 11 -12.76 -9.74 11.17
C GLU A 11 -12.68 -8.36 10.52
N GLU A 12 -11.50 -7.72 10.55
CA GLU A 12 -11.28 -6.42 9.92
C GLU A 12 -11.43 -6.52 8.38
N ALA A 13 -10.93 -7.59 7.76
CA ALA A 13 -11.06 -7.81 6.32
C ALA A 13 -12.52 -7.78 5.86
N LYS A 14 -13.41 -8.40 6.65
CA LYS A 14 -14.84 -8.51 6.36
C LYS A 14 -15.62 -7.21 6.50
N LYS A 15 -15.04 -6.16 7.11
CA LYS A 15 -15.69 -4.85 7.19
C LYS A 15 -15.91 -4.27 5.79
N PRO A 16 -17.00 -3.51 5.57
CA PRO A 16 -17.34 -2.97 4.25
C PRO A 16 -16.42 -1.82 3.77
N SER A 17 -15.41 -1.43 4.56
CA SER A 17 -14.44 -0.43 4.14
C SER A 17 -13.71 -0.89 2.86
N GLY A 18 -13.47 0.01 1.92
CA GLY A 18 -12.74 -0.33 0.69
C GLY A 18 -11.25 -0.63 0.89
N THR A 19 -10.70 -0.31 2.06
CA THR A 19 -9.26 -0.43 2.37
C THR A 19 -9.02 -0.65 3.87
N TRP A 20 -7.79 -0.98 4.21
CA TRP A 20 -7.30 -1.07 5.59
C TRP A 20 -7.14 0.32 6.18
N SER A 21 -7.50 0.52 7.45
CA SER A 21 -7.10 1.76 8.13
C SER A 21 -5.57 1.76 8.31
N TYR A 22 -4.98 2.96 8.25
CA TYR A 22 -3.54 3.13 8.44
C TYR A 22 -3.07 2.62 9.81
N GLU A 23 -3.87 2.86 10.85
CA GLU A 23 -3.60 2.41 12.21
C GLU A 23 -3.60 0.89 12.28
N PHE A 24 -4.62 0.25 11.71
CA PHE A 24 -4.74 -1.21 11.70
C PHE A 24 -3.56 -1.85 10.99
N ILE A 25 -3.27 -1.44 9.75
CA ILE A 25 -2.21 -2.05 8.96
C ILE A 25 -0.83 -1.86 9.60
N THR A 26 -0.60 -0.69 10.23
CA THR A 26 0.65 -0.40 10.94
C THR A 26 0.81 -1.31 12.16
N GLU A 27 -0.24 -1.49 12.97
CA GLU A 27 -0.19 -2.34 14.15
C GLU A 27 -0.08 -3.82 13.78
N THR A 28 -0.78 -4.26 12.73
CA THR A 28 -0.67 -5.62 12.17
C THR A 28 0.77 -5.92 11.76
N HIS A 29 1.42 -5.03 11.00
CA HIS A 29 2.82 -5.22 10.62
C HIS A 29 3.76 -5.26 11.82
N ARG A 30 3.57 -4.36 12.80
CA ARG A 30 4.33 -4.36 14.05
C ARG A 30 4.21 -5.68 14.79
N SER A 31 2.98 -6.21 14.87
CA SER A 31 2.68 -7.49 15.50
C SER A 31 3.33 -8.66 14.76
N ILE A 32 3.18 -8.74 13.44
CA ILE A 32 3.76 -9.80 12.60
C ILE A 32 5.29 -9.83 12.70
N LYS A 33 5.93 -8.65 12.70
CA LYS A 33 7.40 -8.54 12.83
C LYS A 33 7.92 -9.13 14.14
N ARG A 34 7.11 -9.13 15.20
CA ARG A 34 7.48 -9.65 16.54
C ARG A 34 7.19 -11.15 16.72
N LEU A 35 6.50 -11.79 15.77
CA LEU A 35 6.18 -13.21 15.86
C LEU A 35 7.42 -14.08 15.66
N ARG A 36 7.49 -15.22 16.34
CA ARG A 36 8.45 -16.28 16.03
C ARG A 36 8.11 -16.94 14.70
N ASP A 37 9.05 -17.64 14.09
CA ASP A 37 8.85 -18.18 12.74
C ASP A 37 7.68 -19.14 12.63
N ARG A 38 7.47 -20.03 13.62
CA ARG A 38 6.28 -20.88 13.65
C ARG A 38 4.98 -20.08 13.65
N GLU A 39 4.91 -19.02 14.45
CA GLU A 39 3.73 -18.16 14.59
C GLU A 39 3.50 -17.34 13.32
N PHE A 40 4.58 -16.85 12.70
CA PHE A 40 4.56 -16.17 11.41
C PHE A 40 4.01 -17.08 10.31
N SER A 41 4.50 -18.32 10.21
CA SER A 41 4.00 -19.30 9.24
C SER A 41 2.52 -19.60 9.46
N THR A 42 2.08 -19.71 10.72
CA THR A 42 0.65 -19.87 11.04
C THR A 42 -0.20 -18.71 10.51
N ILE A 43 0.28 -17.46 10.60
CA ILE A 43 -0.44 -16.30 10.03
C ILE A 43 -0.52 -16.43 8.51
N VAL A 44 0.60 -16.63 7.82
CA VAL A 44 0.63 -16.64 6.34
C VAL A 44 -0.23 -17.80 5.80
N ILE A 45 -0.12 -18.99 6.38
CA ILE A 45 -0.94 -20.14 6.01
C ILE A 45 -2.42 -19.83 6.30
N GLY A 46 -2.75 -19.31 7.49
CA GLY A 46 -4.13 -19.00 7.85
C GLY A 46 -4.79 -17.97 6.92
N LEU A 47 -4.04 -16.94 6.50
CA LEU A 47 -4.51 -15.96 5.51
C LEU A 47 -4.70 -16.58 4.12
N SER A 48 -3.81 -17.50 3.72
CA SER A 48 -3.89 -18.20 2.43
C SER A 48 -5.07 -19.17 2.39
N ASP A 49 -5.26 -19.95 3.45
CA ASP A 49 -6.40 -20.84 3.66
C ASP A 49 -7.72 -20.08 3.62
N PHE A 50 -7.77 -18.92 4.28
CA PHE A 50 -8.95 -18.07 4.27
C PHE A 50 -9.25 -17.51 2.86
N PHE A 51 -8.22 -17.09 2.13
CA PHE A 51 -8.37 -16.63 0.74
C PHE A 51 -8.94 -17.75 -0.16
N GLU A 52 -8.44 -18.98 0.00
CA GLU A 52 -8.87 -20.15 -0.76
C GLU A 52 -10.30 -20.55 -0.41
N LYS A 53 -10.59 -20.77 0.88
CA LYS A 53 -11.81 -21.44 1.35
C LYS A 53 -12.99 -20.51 1.55
N SER A 54 -12.78 -19.20 1.66
CA SER A 54 -13.89 -18.28 1.91
C SER A 54 -14.79 -18.14 0.68
N GLU A 55 -16.09 -18.20 0.91
CA GLU A 55 -17.15 -17.71 -0.01
C GLU A 55 -17.32 -16.19 0.11
N ASP A 56 -16.39 -15.51 0.80
CA ASP A 56 -16.42 -14.08 0.99
C ASP A 56 -16.24 -13.35 -0.35
N ASN A 57 -16.74 -12.11 -0.39
CA ASN A 57 -16.72 -11.30 -1.59
C ASN A 57 -15.28 -10.97 -2.06
N VAL A 58 -15.17 -10.53 -3.32
CA VAL A 58 -13.88 -10.19 -3.95
C VAL A 58 -13.13 -9.09 -3.20
N LEU A 59 -13.82 -8.14 -2.56
CA LEU A 59 -13.18 -7.08 -1.76
C LEU A 59 -12.44 -7.67 -0.55
N THR A 60 -13.05 -8.61 0.17
CA THR A 60 -12.40 -9.30 1.29
C THR A 60 -11.16 -10.05 0.81
N LYS A 61 -11.27 -10.82 -0.28
CA LYS A 61 -10.12 -11.55 -0.86
C LYS A 61 -9.01 -10.60 -1.33
N PHE A 62 -9.38 -9.48 -1.94
CA PHE A 62 -8.45 -8.43 -2.36
C PHE A 62 -7.68 -7.83 -1.17
N LYS A 63 -8.36 -7.51 -0.06
CA LYS A 63 -7.71 -7.02 1.16
C LYS A 63 -6.68 -8.01 1.71
N ILE A 64 -7.03 -9.29 1.72
CA ILE A 64 -6.11 -10.35 2.17
C ILE A 64 -4.90 -10.46 1.23
N ALA A 65 -5.11 -10.42 -0.09
CA ALA A 65 -4.02 -10.39 -1.06
C ALA A 65 -3.08 -9.17 -0.86
N GLN A 66 -3.64 -7.99 -0.57
CA GLN A 66 -2.85 -6.80 -0.23
C GLN A 66 -1.98 -7.03 1.01
N LEU A 67 -2.55 -7.64 2.07
CA LEU A 67 -1.82 -7.89 3.30
C LEU A 67 -0.71 -8.93 3.08
N LEU A 68 -0.98 -10.04 2.39
CA LEU A 68 0.02 -11.04 2.04
C LEU A 68 1.19 -10.40 1.25
N SER A 69 0.88 -9.58 0.24
CA SER A 69 1.89 -8.87 -0.54
C SER A 69 2.74 -7.95 0.34
N SER A 70 2.11 -7.18 1.22
CA SER A 70 2.83 -6.31 2.16
C SER A 70 3.70 -7.09 3.16
N ILE A 71 3.23 -8.24 3.65
CA ILE A 71 4.01 -9.13 4.52
C ILE A 71 5.27 -9.63 3.80
N LYS A 72 5.14 -10.09 2.54
CA LYS A 72 6.27 -10.56 1.71
C LYS A 72 7.31 -9.46 1.52
N ILE A 73 6.86 -8.24 1.18
CA ILE A 73 7.75 -7.09 0.98
C ILE A 73 8.55 -6.76 2.25
N GLN A 74 7.92 -6.83 3.43
CA GLN A 74 8.57 -6.47 4.68
C GLN A 74 9.42 -7.58 5.30
N ASN A 75 9.20 -8.85 4.91
CA ASN A 75 9.84 -10.02 5.53
C ASN A 75 10.36 -11.02 4.47
N PRO A 76 11.10 -10.59 3.43
CA PRO A 76 11.37 -11.42 2.25
C PRO A 76 12.06 -12.75 2.60
N SER A 77 13.03 -12.74 3.51
CA SER A 77 13.78 -13.93 3.94
C SER A 77 12.95 -14.96 4.68
N ARG A 78 11.97 -14.53 5.49
CA ARG A 78 11.10 -15.42 6.28
C ARG A 78 9.97 -16.04 5.45
N CYS A 79 9.69 -15.42 4.30
CA CYS A 79 8.54 -15.75 3.48
C CYS A 79 8.81 -16.87 2.47
N GLU A 80 10.07 -17.12 2.10
CA GLU A 80 10.36 -17.97 0.95
C GLU A 80 9.75 -19.37 1.07
N GLU A 81 10.06 -20.10 2.13
CA GLU A 81 9.54 -21.46 2.32
C GLU A 81 8.02 -21.50 2.49
N VAL A 82 7.45 -20.55 3.26
CA VAL A 82 6.02 -20.58 3.59
C VAL A 82 5.14 -20.28 2.40
N TYR A 83 5.53 -19.31 1.56
CA TYR A 83 4.75 -18.99 0.38
C TYR A 83 4.82 -20.12 -0.66
N GLN A 84 5.97 -20.82 -0.81
CA GLN A 84 6.03 -21.98 -1.69
C GLN A 84 5.05 -23.10 -1.28
N MET A 85 4.85 -23.31 0.03
CA MET A 85 3.89 -24.32 0.51
C MET A 85 2.43 -24.05 0.10
N VAL A 86 2.05 -22.78 -0.02
CA VAL A 86 0.67 -22.37 -0.35
C VAL A 86 0.53 -21.90 -1.81
N LYS A 87 1.57 -22.06 -2.61
CA LYS A 87 1.64 -21.48 -3.96
C LYS A 87 0.55 -21.97 -4.89
N GLU A 88 0.44 -23.29 -5.03
CA GLU A 88 -0.49 -23.90 -5.99
C GLU A 88 -1.94 -23.59 -5.61
N SER A 89 -2.29 -23.72 -4.32
CA SER A 89 -3.64 -23.44 -3.83
C SER A 89 -4.02 -21.97 -4.00
N LEU A 90 -3.13 -21.04 -3.65
CA LEU A 90 -3.40 -19.62 -3.73
C LEU A 90 -3.51 -19.13 -5.19
N LEU A 91 -2.63 -19.60 -6.08
CA LEU A 91 -2.71 -19.29 -7.51
C LEU A 91 -3.99 -19.83 -8.13
N LYS A 92 -4.35 -21.09 -7.84
CA LYS A 92 -5.60 -21.69 -8.31
C LYS A 92 -6.81 -20.88 -7.84
N ALA A 93 -6.93 -20.63 -6.54
CA ALA A 93 -8.02 -19.85 -5.96
C ALA A 93 -8.10 -18.43 -6.55
N SER A 94 -6.96 -17.81 -6.83
CA SER A 94 -6.94 -16.47 -7.46
C SER A 94 -7.46 -16.50 -8.90
N SER A 95 -7.19 -17.57 -9.64
CA SER A 95 -7.64 -17.74 -11.04
C SER A 95 -9.15 -17.97 -11.15
N GLU A 96 -9.76 -18.54 -10.11
CA GLU A 96 -11.19 -18.85 -10.01
C GLU A 96 -12.03 -17.66 -9.52
N LEU A 97 -11.41 -16.51 -9.22
CA LEU A 97 -12.14 -15.30 -8.84
C LEU A 97 -13.07 -14.84 -9.98
N PRO A 98 -14.31 -14.41 -9.67
CA PRO A 98 -15.24 -13.91 -10.67
C PRO A 98 -14.67 -12.66 -11.35
N GLU A 99 -14.99 -12.38 -12.61
CA GLU A 99 -14.48 -11.20 -13.30
C GLU A 99 -15.09 -9.90 -12.73
N THR A 100 -14.29 -9.15 -11.97
CA THR A 100 -14.65 -7.86 -11.40
C THR A 100 -13.48 -6.88 -11.50
N GLN A 101 -13.72 -5.59 -11.27
CA GLN A 101 -12.65 -4.59 -11.24
C GLN A 101 -11.57 -4.87 -10.18
N LEU A 102 -11.90 -5.61 -9.11
CA LEU A 102 -10.95 -5.97 -8.06
C LEU A 102 -10.23 -7.30 -8.31
N SER A 103 -10.77 -8.16 -9.17
CA SER A 103 -10.19 -9.49 -9.43
C SER A 103 -8.86 -9.41 -10.17
N ILE A 104 -8.72 -8.45 -11.10
CA ILE A 104 -7.46 -8.21 -11.82
C ILE A 104 -6.34 -7.79 -10.86
N PRO A 105 -6.48 -6.72 -10.04
CA PRO A 105 -5.42 -6.34 -9.11
C PRO A 105 -5.22 -7.40 -8.01
N CYS A 106 -6.26 -8.13 -7.59
CA CYS A 106 -6.13 -9.25 -6.67
C CYS A 106 -5.21 -10.36 -7.23
N ARG A 107 -5.48 -10.84 -8.45
CA ARG A 107 -4.65 -11.84 -9.14
C ARG A 107 -3.20 -11.39 -9.25
N LYS A 108 -2.96 -10.14 -9.67
CA LYS A 108 -1.61 -9.56 -9.74
C LYS A 108 -0.89 -9.56 -8.39
N LEU A 109 -1.57 -9.18 -7.30
CA LEU A 109 -0.97 -9.20 -5.98
C LEU A 109 -0.53 -10.61 -5.58
N ILE A 110 -1.37 -11.62 -5.84
CA ILE A 110 -1.04 -13.02 -5.58
C ILE A 110 0.14 -13.49 -6.43
N GLU A 111 0.13 -13.21 -7.73
CA GLU A 111 1.22 -13.57 -8.65
C GLU A 111 2.56 -12.99 -8.18
N THR A 112 2.57 -11.73 -7.72
CA THR A 112 3.80 -11.06 -7.26
C THR A 112 4.40 -11.65 -5.99
N LEU A 113 3.66 -12.46 -5.22
CA LEU A 113 4.21 -13.15 -4.04
C LEU A 113 5.32 -14.13 -4.40
N TYR A 114 5.31 -14.62 -5.64
CA TYR A 114 6.18 -15.67 -6.15
C TYR A 114 7.19 -15.18 -7.19
N ASP A 115 7.18 -13.89 -7.51
CA ASP A 115 8.13 -13.33 -8.47
C ASP A 115 9.51 -13.29 -7.79
N GLN A 116 10.48 -13.98 -8.38
CA GLN A 116 11.86 -14.10 -7.84
C GLN A 116 12.68 -12.82 -8.03
N ARG A 117 12.04 -11.72 -8.40
CA ARG A 117 12.71 -10.42 -8.49
C ARG A 117 13.03 -9.97 -7.07
N GLU A 118 14.22 -10.37 -6.61
CA GLU A 118 15.05 -9.58 -5.71
C GLU A 118 15.26 -8.21 -6.35
N THR A 119 14.23 -7.39 -6.35
CA THR A 119 14.45 -5.97 -6.42
C THR A 119 14.73 -5.59 -4.98
N PRO A 120 16.00 -5.39 -4.57
CA PRO A 120 16.22 -4.45 -3.51
C PRO A 120 15.41 -3.24 -3.94
N ILE A 121 14.41 -2.86 -3.13
CA ILE A 121 13.82 -1.54 -3.25
C ILE A 121 15.03 -0.64 -3.07
N ARG A 122 15.66 -0.25 -4.18
CA ARG A 122 16.69 0.78 -4.18
C ARG A 122 16.01 1.86 -3.38
N GLN A 123 16.62 2.26 -2.29
CA GLN A 123 16.34 3.54 -1.65
C GLN A 123 16.66 4.61 -2.70
N HIS A 124 15.84 4.69 -3.75
CA HIS A 124 15.59 5.91 -4.44
C HIS A 124 15.02 6.77 -3.33
N HIS A 125 15.90 7.57 -2.76
CA HIS A 125 15.52 8.80 -2.12
C HIS A 125 14.49 9.41 -3.08
N ILE A 126 13.22 9.25 -2.75
CA ILE A 126 12.17 10.02 -3.39
C ILE A 126 12.50 11.42 -2.93
N ARG A 127 13.32 12.14 -3.72
CA ARG A 127 13.41 13.58 -3.60
C ARG A 127 12.00 14.05 -3.86
N ALA A 128 11.32 14.42 -2.79
CA ALA A 128 10.07 15.14 -2.89
C ALA A 128 10.37 16.38 -3.73
N MET A 129 10.02 16.34 -5.01
CA MET A 129 9.90 17.54 -5.84
C MET A 129 8.61 18.25 -5.44
N SER A 130 8.44 18.51 -4.14
CA SER A 130 7.42 19.43 -3.69
C SER A 130 7.93 20.82 -4.06
N LYS A 131 7.44 21.35 -5.17
CA LYS A 131 7.38 22.80 -5.32
C LYS A 131 6.20 23.22 -4.47
N GLU A 132 6.45 23.49 -3.20
CA GLU A 132 5.45 24.21 -2.40
C GLU A 132 5.00 25.42 -3.24
N PRO A 133 3.68 25.64 -3.43
CA PRO A 133 3.23 26.83 -4.12
C PRO A 133 3.75 28.03 -3.34
N THR A 134 4.74 28.71 -3.90
CA THR A 134 5.29 29.91 -3.30
C THR A 134 4.19 30.95 -3.35
N CYS A 135 3.66 31.33 -2.18
CA CYS A 135 2.70 32.40 -2.08
C CYS A 135 3.44 33.69 -2.48
N VAL A 136 3.32 34.08 -3.74
CA VAL A 136 3.88 35.32 -4.25
C VAL A 136 3.05 36.44 -3.63
N VAL A 137 3.53 37.01 -2.53
CA VAL A 137 3.00 38.26 -2.00
C VAL A 137 3.31 39.34 -3.03
N THR A 138 2.34 39.64 -3.90
CA THR A 138 2.40 40.82 -4.76
C THR A 138 2.24 42.06 -3.88
N ARG A 139 3.37 42.58 -3.38
CA ARG A 139 3.41 43.98 -2.94
C ARG A 139 3.19 44.85 -4.18
N SER A 140 1.96 45.32 -4.33
CA SER A 140 1.61 46.38 -5.26
C SER A 140 2.47 47.60 -4.94
N THR A 141 3.52 47.80 -5.73
CA THR A 141 4.31 49.03 -5.71
C THR A 141 3.68 49.95 -6.73
N ASN A 142 2.68 50.73 -6.29
CA ASN A 142 2.25 51.89 -7.07
C ASN A 142 3.44 52.86 -7.14
N PRO A 143 4.00 53.15 -8.33
CA PRO A 143 4.97 54.22 -8.45
C PRO A 143 4.23 55.56 -8.29
N ALA A 144 4.67 56.38 -7.34
CA ALA A 144 4.20 57.75 -7.16
C ALA A 144 4.42 58.57 -8.45
N PRO A 145 3.50 59.49 -8.80
CA PRO A 145 3.56 60.23 -10.05
C PRO A 145 4.78 61.18 -10.09
N LYS A 146 5.55 61.10 -11.18
CA LYS A 146 6.70 61.96 -11.47
C LYS A 146 6.24 63.40 -11.72
N ALA A 147 6.88 64.33 -11.01
CA ALA A 147 6.74 65.77 -11.21
C ALA A 147 7.09 66.17 -12.65
N THR A 148 6.25 67.00 -13.26
CA THR A 148 6.37 67.51 -14.63
C THR A 148 6.97 68.92 -14.59
N THR A 149 8.06 69.13 -15.31
CA THR A 149 8.59 70.40 -15.85
C THR A 149 9.75 70.00 -16.77
N PRO A 150 10.12 70.75 -17.83
CA PRO A 150 9.92 72.19 -18.05
C PRO A 150 9.42 72.54 -19.47
N ASP A 151 9.14 73.82 -19.74
CA ASP A 151 9.83 74.51 -20.84
C ASP A 151 9.61 76.03 -20.78
N SER A 152 10.72 76.75 -20.72
CA SER A 152 10.83 78.15 -21.09
C SER A 152 11.83 78.21 -22.24
N ALA A 153 11.34 78.43 -23.46
CA ALA A 153 12.13 78.98 -24.55
C ALA A 153 11.21 79.64 -25.59
N MET A 154 11.27 80.98 -25.63
CA MET A 154 11.31 81.84 -26.82
C MET A 154 10.25 81.64 -27.91
N LEU A 155 9.24 82.51 -27.90
CA LEU A 155 9.10 83.68 -28.80
C LEU A 155 7.98 84.59 -28.32
#